data_AF-A0A645IPM6-F1
#
_entry.id   AF-A0A645IPM6-F1
#
_cell.length_a   1.000
_cell.length_b   1.000
_cell.length_c   1.000
_cell.angle_alpha   90.00
_cell.angle_beta   90.00
_cell.angle_gamma   90.00
#
_symmetry.space_group_name_H-M   'P 1'
#
loop_
_entity.id
_entity.type
_entity.pdbx_description
1 polymer ?
#
loop_
_entity_poly.entity_id
_entity_poly.type
_entity_poly.pdbx_seq_one_letter_code
_entity_poly.pdbx_strand_id
1 'polypeptide(L)'
;MTGGVLQDYSHMSVVGVPRTKFTVGLDFDTHFGIYLLNTFSYLDKVYTDFNNFNPQNPNPYVDGFTQYNAKLGYKHSFGKFDLDAYIAGNNLTSQINYTFLFLGNNVKDSDPGSQYYGVATTDVNPGPSKAYFFGGLNLKYRF
;
A
#
# COMPACT_ATOMS: atom_id res chain seq x y z
N MET A 1 -32.06 -27.20 -8.39
CA MET A 1 -32.14 -25.92 -9.13
C MET A 1 -31.91 -24.82 -8.10
N THR A 2 -30.73 -24.22 -8.08
CA THR A 2 -30.38 -23.13 -7.16
C THR A 2 -31.15 -21.88 -7.58
N GLY A 3 -31.98 -21.35 -6.68
CA GLY A 3 -32.79 -20.15 -6.90
C GLY A 3 -31.94 -18.88 -6.92
N GLY A 4 -31.10 -18.73 -7.95
CA GLY A 4 -30.36 -17.49 -8.19
C GLY A 4 -31.31 -16.40 -8.66
N VAL A 5 -31.45 -15.34 -7.87
CA VAL A 5 -32.12 -14.11 -8.30
C VAL A 5 -31.16 -13.36 -9.22
N LEU A 6 -31.64 -12.90 -10.37
CA LEU A 6 -30.83 -12.09 -11.29
C LEU A 6 -30.60 -10.72 -10.65
N GLN A 7 -29.36 -10.43 -10.27
CA GLN A 7 -28.97 -9.17 -9.66
C GLN A 7 -28.17 -8.35 -10.66
N ASP A 8 -28.64 -7.12 -10.92
CA ASP A 8 -28.00 -6.20 -11.85
C ASP A 8 -26.92 -5.37 -11.12
N TYR A 9 -25.70 -5.43 -11.65
CA TYR A 9 -24.53 -4.68 -11.17
C TYR A 9 -24.01 -3.69 -12.24
N SER A 10 -24.84 -3.35 -13.22
CA SER A 10 -24.49 -2.36 -14.25
C SER A 10 -24.09 -1.03 -13.60
N HIS A 11 -23.02 -0.43 -14.12
CA HIS A 11 -22.45 0.85 -13.65
C HIS A 11 -21.81 0.84 -12.24
N MET A 12 -21.68 -0.32 -11.61
CA MET A 12 -20.96 -0.48 -10.35
C MET A 12 -19.43 -0.51 -10.57
N SER A 13 -18.65 -0.06 -9.59
CA SER A 13 -17.19 -0.17 -9.69
C SER A 13 -16.74 -1.58 -9.35
N VAL A 14 -15.75 -2.07 -10.10
CA VAL A 14 -15.17 -3.39 -9.87
C VAL A 14 -14.55 -3.46 -8.47
N VAL A 15 -14.91 -4.51 -7.74
CA VAL A 15 -14.39 -4.84 -6.41
C VAL A 15 -12.89 -5.04 -6.46
N GLY A 16 -12.17 -4.49 -5.47
CA GLY A 16 -10.72 -4.63 -5.37
C GLY A 16 -9.93 -3.71 -6.29
N VAL A 17 -10.60 -2.91 -7.13
CA VAL A 17 -9.94 -2.05 -8.10
C VAL A 17 -10.08 -0.57 -7.69
N PRO A 18 -8.96 0.14 -7.40
CA PRO A 18 -9.01 1.57 -7.18
C PRO A 18 -9.39 2.28 -8.48
N ARG A 19 -10.20 3.34 -8.40
CA ARG A 19 -10.50 4.17 -9.60
C ARG A 19 -9.23 4.83 -10.13
N THR A 20 -8.39 5.30 -9.22
CA THR A 20 -7.14 5.98 -9.55
C THR A 20 -6.02 5.45 -8.66
N LYS A 21 -4.91 5.09 -9.28
CA LYS A 21 -3.66 4.79 -8.60
C LYS A 21 -2.54 5.43 -9.39
N PHE A 22 -1.68 6.18 -8.72
CA PHE A 22 -0.48 6.74 -9.36
C PHE A 22 0.72 6.67 -8.43
N THR A 23 1.89 6.51 -9.03
CA THR A 23 3.16 6.50 -8.34
C THR A 23 4.13 7.34 -9.15
N VAL A 24 4.77 8.30 -8.50
CA VAL A 24 5.78 9.18 -9.09
C VAL A 24 7.06 9.05 -8.27
N GLY A 25 8.17 8.79 -8.95
CA GLY A 25 9.49 8.75 -8.35
C GLY A 25 10.41 9.79 -8.97
N LEU A 26 11.27 10.39 -8.15
CA LEU A 26 12.34 11.26 -8.61
C LEU A 26 13.63 10.80 -7.94
N ASP A 27 14.66 10.64 -8.76
CA ASP A 27 15.97 10.20 -8.32
C ASP A 27 16.98 11.31 -8.61
N PHE A 28 17.77 11.64 -7.60
CA PHE A 28 18.85 12.61 -7.68
C PHE A 28 20.16 11.89 -7.38
N ASP A 29 21.14 12.10 -8.24
CA ASP A 29 22.50 11.61 -8.06
C ASP A 29 23.46 12.77 -8.32
N THR A 30 24.37 13.02 -7.39
CA THR A 30 25.35 14.09 -7.50
C THR A 30 26.73 13.53 -7.79
N HIS A 31 27.52 14.27 -8.57
CA HIS A 31 28.90 13.91 -8.89
C HIS A 31 29.79 13.70 -7.66
N PHE A 32 29.46 14.33 -6.54
CA PHE A 32 30.19 14.18 -5.28
C PHE A 32 29.68 13.02 -4.41
N GLY A 33 28.75 12.20 -4.92
CA GLY A 33 28.38 10.91 -4.34
C GLY A 33 27.12 10.91 -3.47
N ILE A 34 26.46 12.04 -3.24
CA ILE A 34 25.16 12.06 -2.55
C ILE A 34 24.08 11.61 -3.54
N TYR A 35 23.18 10.74 -3.09
CA TYR A 35 22.01 10.33 -3.85
C TYR A 35 20.74 10.37 -3.01
N LEU A 36 19.63 10.72 -3.65
CA LEU A 36 18.29 10.67 -3.09
C LEU A 36 17.41 9.88 -4.05
N LEU A 37 16.78 8.82 -3.56
CA LEU A 37 15.74 8.09 -4.26
C LEU A 37 14.44 8.35 -3.51
N ASN A 38 13.40 8.83 -4.17
CA ASN A 38 12.13 9.06 -3.50
C ASN A 38 10.95 8.65 -4.36
N THR A 39 9.88 8.21 -3.70
CA THR A 39 8.67 7.74 -4.36
C THR A 39 7.45 8.23 -3.59
N PHE A 40 6.52 8.85 -4.31
CA PHE A 40 5.22 9.25 -3.83
C PHE A 40 4.14 8.41 -4.53
N SER A 41 3.33 7.71 -3.75
CA SER A 41 2.27 6.84 -4.24
C SER A 41 0.94 7.28 -3.68
N TYR A 42 -0.08 7.31 -4.52
CA TYR A 42 -1.47 7.54 -4.16
C TYR A 42 -2.32 6.36 -4.63
N LEU A 43 -3.19 5.91 -3.75
CA LEU A 43 -4.20 4.89 -3.99
C LEU A 43 -5.55 5.46 -3.57
N ASP A 44 -6.50 5.53 -4.49
CA ASP A 44 -7.88 5.89 -4.16
C ASP A 44 -8.57 4.76 -3.36
N LYS A 45 -9.72 5.06 -2.77
CA LYS A 45 -10.53 4.06 -2.07
C LYS A 45 -10.91 2.91 -3.01
N VAL A 46 -11.07 1.74 -2.40
CA VAL A 46 -11.36 0.50 -3.12
C VAL A 46 -12.64 -0.11 -2.56
N TYR A 47 -13.58 -0.42 -3.44
CA TYR A 47 -14.81 -1.11 -3.06
C TYR A 47 -14.53 -2.60 -2.82
N THR A 48 -15.26 -3.17 -1.88
CA THR A 48 -15.02 -4.53 -1.40
C THR A 48 -16.20 -5.47 -1.62
N ASP A 49 -17.37 -4.91 -1.90
CA ASP A 49 -18.60 -5.60 -2.26
C ASP A 49 -19.01 -5.22 -3.70
N PHE A 50 -19.55 -6.20 -4.44
CA PHE A 50 -20.07 -6.04 -5.80
C PHE A 50 -21.24 -5.06 -5.84
N ASN A 51 -22.01 -4.99 -4.76
CA ASN A 51 -22.99 -3.95 -4.55
C ASN A 51 -22.33 -2.78 -3.82
N ASN A 52 -21.81 -1.82 -4.58
CA ASN A 52 -21.11 -0.61 -4.09
C ASN A 52 -21.97 0.29 -3.19
N PHE A 53 -23.23 -0.06 -2.97
CA PHE A 53 -24.15 0.58 -2.05
C PHE A 53 -25.02 -0.48 -1.36
N ASN A 54 -24.88 -0.63 -0.05
CA ASN A 54 -25.69 -1.54 0.75
C ASN A 54 -26.31 -0.75 1.92
N PRO A 55 -27.64 -0.75 2.12
CA PRO A 55 -28.26 -0.09 3.28
C PRO A 55 -27.75 -0.59 4.63
N GLN A 56 -27.29 -1.84 4.69
CA GLN A 56 -26.69 -2.46 5.88
C GLN A 56 -25.19 -2.12 6.04
N ASN A 57 -24.50 -1.78 4.95
CA ASN A 57 -23.12 -1.30 4.96
C ASN A 57 -23.00 0.01 4.17
N PRO A 58 -23.16 1.16 4.84
CA PRO A 58 -23.15 2.46 4.16
C PRO A 58 -21.79 2.82 3.54
N ASN A 59 -20.70 2.12 3.89
CA ASN A 59 -19.36 2.35 3.37
C ASN A 59 -18.69 1.00 2.97
N PRO A 60 -19.09 0.37 1.86
CA PRO A 60 -18.56 -0.92 1.40
C PRO A 60 -17.22 -0.73 0.66
N TYR A 61 -16.33 0.05 1.27
CA TYR A 61 -15.03 0.39 0.73
C TYR A 61 -13.98 0.51 1.83
N VAL A 62 -12.73 0.27 1.46
CA VAL A 62 -11.56 0.58 2.27
C VAL A 62 -10.99 1.91 1.80
N ASP A 63 -10.62 2.75 2.76
CA ASP A 63 -10.04 4.06 2.49
C ASP A 63 -8.76 3.96 1.67
N GLY A 64 -8.64 4.88 0.72
CA GLY A 64 -7.40 5.10 -0.01
C GLY A 64 -6.34 5.71 0.90
N PHE A 65 -5.09 5.68 0.45
CA PHE A 65 -3.98 6.25 1.19
C PHE A 65 -2.90 6.79 0.26
N THR A 66 -2.09 7.66 0.82
CA THR A 66 -0.92 8.26 0.18
C THR A 66 0.32 7.92 0.97
N GLN A 67 1.35 7.44 0.29
CA GLN A 67 2.63 7.07 0.88
C GLN A 67 3.77 7.84 0.23
N TYR A 68 4.61 8.43 1.05
CA TYR A 68 5.92 8.95 0.64
C TYR A 68 7.02 8.06 1.21
N ASN A 69 7.92 7.59 0.36
CA ASN A 69 9.10 6.80 0.74
C ASN A 69 10.34 7.48 0.18
N ALA A 70 11.43 7.51 0.95
CA ALA A 70 12.68 8.12 0.50
C ALA A 70 13.90 7.38 1.05
N LYS A 71 14.99 7.38 0.29
CA LYS A 71 16.31 6.90 0.66
C LYS A 71 17.33 7.97 0.31
N LEU A 72 18.04 8.46 1.31
CA LEU A 72 19.17 9.38 1.17
C LEU A 72 20.46 8.61 1.49
N GLY A 73 21.44 8.68 0.60
CA GLY A 73 22.71 8.01 0.82
C GLY A 73 23.90 8.75 0.24
N TYR A 74 25.07 8.19 0.51
CA TYR A 74 26.36 8.69 0.08
C TYR A 74 27.24 7.55 -0.39
N LYS A 75 27.78 7.69 -1.60
CA LYS A 75 28.71 6.75 -2.22
C LYS A 75 30.08 7.38 -2.32
N HIS A 76 31.11 6.62 -1.96
CA HIS A 76 32.49 7.06 -2.10
C HIS A 76 33.41 5.89 -2.43
N SER A 77 34.27 6.09 -3.43
CA SER A 77 35.28 5.11 -3.80
C SER A 77 36.66 5.59 -3.37
N PHE A 78 37.42 4.73 -2.71
CA PHE A 78 38.80 4.98 -2.27
C PHE A 78 39.67 3.75 -2.49
N GLY A 79 40.75 3.90 -3.27
CA GLY A 79 41.62 2.77 -3.65
C GLY A 79 40.81 1.64 -4.30
N LYS A 80 40.91 0.42 -3.72
CA LYS A 80 40.18 -0.77 -4.18
C LYS A 80 38.79 -0.91 -3.56
N PHE A 81 38.32 0.05 -2.76
CA PHE A 81 37.06 -0.05 -2.04
C PHE A 81 36.01 0.92 -2.58
N ASP A 82 34.76 0.45 -2.60
CA ASP A 82 33.57 1.28 -2.82
C ASP A 82 32.70 1.20 -1.55
N LEU A 83 32.36 2.35 -0.97
CA LEU A 83 31.49 2.50 0.19
C LEU A 83 30.15 3.10 -0.25
N ASP A 84 29.05 2.57 0.27
CA ASP A 84 27.70 3.14 0.16
C ASP A 84 27.04 3.09 1.54
N ALA A 85 26.73 4.27 2.10
CA ALA A 85 25.98 4.41 3.34
C ALA A 85 24.66 5.12 3.07
N TYR A 86 23.57 4.64 3.66
CA TYR A 86 22.25 5.26 3.46
C TYR A 86 21.37 5.22 4.70
N ILE A 87 20.43 6.15 4.73
CA ILE A 87 19.22 6.12 5.55
C ILE A 87 18.01 6.09 4.62
N ALA A 88 16.98 5.36 5.00
CA ALA A 88 15.72 5.27 4.27
C ALA A 88 14.55 5.38 5.24
N GLY A 89 13.47 5.97 4.76
CA GLY A 89 12.21 6.08 5.47
C GLY A 89 11.07 5.62 4.58
N ASN A 90 10.19 4.81 5.15
CA ASN A 90 8.97 4.33 4.51
C ASN A 90 7.75 4.89 5.24
N ASN A 91 6.67 5.11 4.48
CA ASN A 91 5.44 5.75 4.95
C ASN A 91 5.71 7.06 5.71
N LEU A 92 6.52 7.94 5.13
CA LEU A 92 6.89 9.24 5.69
C LEU A 92 5.69 10.18 5.89
N THR A 93 4.56 9.90 5.22
CA THR A 93 3.26 10.57 5.45
C THR A 93 2.55 10.08 6.71
N SER A 94 2.99 8.98 7.33
CA SER A 94 2.37 8.32 8.49
C SER A 94 0.88 8.04 8.30
N GLN A 95 0.49 7.59 7.10
CA GLN A 95 -0.88 7.20 6.81
C GLN A 95 -1.13 5.73 7.13
N ILE A 96 -2.31 5.43 7.68
CA ILE A 96 -2.82 4.06 7.80
C ILE A 96 -2.96 3.51 6.38
N ASN A 97 -2.44 2.31 6.15
CA ASN A 97 -2.41 1.68 4.84
C ASN A 97 -2.54 0.16 4.96
N TYR A 98 -2.65 -0.49 3.82
CA TYR A 98 -2.72 -1.94 3.71
C TYR A 98 -1.86 -2.45 2.56
N THR A 99 -1.35 -3.67 2.72
CA THR A 99 -0.55 -4.37 1.70
C THR A 99 -1.37 -5.33 0.85
N PHE A 100 -2.51 -5.76 1.38
CA PHE A 100 -3.42 -6.69 0.71
C PHE A 100 -4.86 -6.41 1.12
N LEU A 101 -5.80 -6.64 0.20
CA LEU A 101 -7.24 -6.50 0.38
C LEU A 101 -7.92 -7.82 0.00
N PHE A 102 -8.68 -8.39 0.93
CA PHE A 102 -9.51 -9.56 0.68
C PHE A 102 -10.85 -9.11 0.05
N LEU A 103 -11.24 -9.75 -1.06
CA LEU A 103 -12.43 -9.38 -1.82
C LEU A 103 -13.61 -10.29 -1.47
N GLY A 104 -14.79 -9.72 -1.27
CA GLY A 104 -16.01 -10.44 -0.91
C GLY A 104 -16.87 -9.66 0.09
N ASN A 105 -18.09 -10.15 0.35
CA ASN A 105 -19.12 -9.48 1.16
C ASN A 105 -18.79 -9.19 2.64
N ASN A 106 -17.55 -9.39 3.10
CA ASN A 106 -17.22 -9.46 4.52
C ASN A 106 -16.84 -8.12 5.17
N VAL A 107 -16.93 -6.99 4.44
CA VAL A 107 -16.40 -5.73 4.97
C VAL A 107 -17.29 -5.16 6.04
N LYS A 108 -16.80 -5.22 7.29
CA LYS A 108 -17.58 -4.94 8.50
C LYS A 108 -18.84 -5.80 8.60
N ASP A 109 -18.81 -7.00 8.02
CA ASP A 109 -19.92 -7.92 8.10
C ASP A 109 -19.95 -8.59 9.48
N SER A 110 -21.12 -8.58 10.10
CA SER A 110 -21.43 -9.28 11.34
C SER A 110 -22.52 -10.33 11.14
N ASP A 111 -22.83 -10.69 9.89
CA ASP A 111 -23.79 -11.74 9.58
C ASP A 111 -23.26 -13.15 9.92
N PRO A 112 -24.16 -14.10 10.24
CA PRO A 112 -23.79 -15.48 10.62
C PRO A 112 -23.26 -16.36 9.47
N GLY A 113 -23.31 -15.89 8.21
CA GLY A 113 -22.85 -16.53 6.98
C GLY A 113 -21.45 -16.11 6.54
N SER A 114 -20.95 -14.96 7.00
CA SER A 114 -19.52 -14.70 7.12
C SER A 114 -18.95 -15.73 8.08
N GLN A 115 -18.09 -16.63 7.59
CA GLN A 115 -17.50 -17.70 8.40
C GLN A 115 -16.56 -17.18 9.53
N TYR A 116 -16.58 -15.87 9.79
CA TYR A 116 -15.84 -15.16 10.83
C TYR A 116 -16.79 -14.67 11.92
N TYR A 117 -17.12 -15.57 12.85
CA TYR A 117 -17.98 -15.29 13.99
C TYR A 117 -17.23 -14.43 15.04
N GLY A 118 -17.67 -13.18 15.24
CA GLY A 118 -17.44 -12.41 16.48
C GLY A 118 -16.07 -11.75 16.66
N VAL A 119 -15.89 -10.55 16.10
CA VAL A 119 -14.85 -9.57 16.48
C VAL A 119 -13.50 -9.73 15.76
N ALA A 120 -13.47 -9.57 14.44
CA ALA A 120 -12.33 -8.94 13.75
C ALA A 120 -12.73 -8.49 12.33
N THR A 121 -12.71 -7.19 12.07
CA THR A 121 -12.73 -6.65 10.71
C THR A 121 -11.40 -6.97 10.03
N THR A 122 -11.27 -8.09 9.34
CA THR A 122 -10.02 -8.48 8.66
C THR A 122 -10.22 -8.55 7.16
N ASP A 123 -10.52 -7.40 6.57
CA ASP A 123 -10.60 -7.26 5.11
C ASP A 123 -9.25 -6.85 4.51
N VAL A 124 -8.28 -6.48 5.34
CA VAL A 124 -6.98 -5.98 4.92
C VAL A 124 -5.84 -6.60 5.70
N ASN A 125 -4.70 -6.80 5.03
CA ASN A 125 -3.43 -6.99 5.72
C ASN A 125 -2.82 -5.60 6.01
N PRO A 126 -2.82 -5.13 7.27
CA PRO A 126 -2.35 -3.78 7.58
C PRO A 126 -0.88 -3.64 7.25
N GLY A 127 -0.50 -2.52 6.65
CA GLY A 127 0.89 -2.12 6.57
C GLY A 127 1.28 -1.19 7.74
N PRO A 128 2.56 -0.81 7.83
CA PRO A 128 3.03 0.10 8.87
C PRO A 128 2.25 1.42 8.83
N SER A 129 1.52 1.73 9.91
CA SER A 129 0.67 2.93 9.99
C SER A 129 1.43 4.22 10.32
N LYS A 130 2.70 4.10 10.67
CA LYS A 130 3.59 5.22 11.00
C LYS A 130 4.85 5.14 10.15
N ALA A 131 5.49 6.29 9.97
CA ALA A 131 6.82 6.37 9.38
C ALA A 131 7.79 5.48 10.15
N TYR A 132 8.60 4.72 9.43
CA TYR A 132 9.69 3.96 10.01
C TYR A 132 10.96 4.12 9.18
N PHE A 133 12.10 4.04 9.85
CA PHE A 133 13.41 4.33 9.29
C PHE A 133 14.32 3.13 9.42
N PHE A 134 15.19 2.96 8.43
CA PHE A 134 16.23 1.94 8.42
C PHE A 134 17.44 2.46 7.65
N GLY A 135 18.62 1.94 7.94
CA GLY A 135 19.85 2.33 7.27
C GLY A 135 20.68 1.13 6.90
N GLY A 136 21.74 1.37 6.14
CA GLY A 136 22.67 0.34 5.74
C GLY A 136 24.02 0.91 5.35
N LEU A 137 25.04 0.06 5.46
CA LEU A 137 26.38 0.32 5.00
C LEU A 137 26.82 -0.87 4.15
N ASN A 138 27.23 -0.60 2.92
CA ASN A 138 27.76 -1.59 1.98
C ASN A 138 29.21 -1.24 1.69
N LEU A 139 30.08 -2.25 1.75
CA LEU A 139 31.49 -2.14 1.39
C LEU A 139 31.80 -3.19 0.32
N LYS A 140 32.35 -2.75 -0.81
CA LYS A 140 32.76 -3.61 -1.92
C LYS A 140 34.25 -3.48 -2.14
N TYR A 141 34.92 -4.60 -2.40
CA TYR A 141 36.33 -4.63 -2.80
C TYR A 141 36.44 -4.99 -4.30
N ARG A 142 37.31 -4.27 -5.02
CA ARG A 142 37.61 -4.44 -6.44
C ARG A 142 38.98 -5.13 -6.57
N PHE A 143 39.00 -6.35 -7.10
CA PHE A 143 40.21 -7.16 -7.27
C PHE A 143 41.12 -6.58 -8.35
#